data_AF-M4QW53-F1
#
_entry.id   AF-M4QW53-F1
#
_cell.length_a   1.000
_cell.length_b   1.000
_cell.length_c   1.000
_cell.angle_alpha   90.00
_cell.angle_beta   90.00
_cell.angle_gamma   90.00
#
_symmetry.space_group_name_H-M   'P 1'
#
loop_
_entity.id
_entity.type
_entity.pdbx_description
1 polymer ?
#
loop_
_entity_poly.entity_id
_entity_poly.type
_entity_poly.pdbx_seq_one_letter_code
_entity_poly.pdbx_strand_id
1 'polypeptide(L)'
;MIIYKRRDLRFHPLTRYSLPLYRDPSMADSNGSAVDTKSRFVEIYARLKSEILEDPALDYTDDSRQWIDRMLDYNVPGGKLNRGISVIDSYQLLKEGSQLTDDEFFLSSVLGWCIEWLQAYFLVVDDIMDNSHTRRGQPCWFRLPKVGLIAINDGVLLRNHIPRMLKLHFKEKPYYVDLLDLFNEVEFQTASGQMLDLITTHDGEQDLSKYKFPVYQRIVQYKTAYYSFYLPVACALVMSGENWTTLLR
;
A
#
# COMPACT_ATOMS: atom_id res chain seq x y z
N MET A 1 19.75 -36.35 -39.23
CA MET A 1 20.99 -36.49 -38.46
C MET A 1 22.01 -35.53 -39.04
N ILE A 2 22.05 -34.29 -38.53
CA ILE A 2 22.99 -33.23 -38.93
C ILE A 2 23.56 -32.68 -37.62
N ILE A 3 24.88 -32.82 -37.45
CA ILE A 3 25.63 -32.44 -36.25
C ILE A 3 26.19 -31.03 -36.49
N TYR A 4 25.79 -30.05 -35.69
CA TYR A 4 26.42 -28.72 -35.66
C TYR A 4 27.44 -28.63 -34.50
N LYS A 5 28.69 -28.34 -34.86
CA LYS A 5 29.84 -28.05 -33.97
C LYS A 5 29.53 -26.85 -33.05
N ARG A 6 29.73 -27.03 -31.75
CA ARG A 6 29.89 -25.91 -30.79
C ARG A 6 31.21 -25.18 -31.07
N ARG A 7 31.17 -23.85 -31.17
CA ARG A 7 32.35 -22.98 -31.11
C ARG A 7 32.55 -22.55 -29.65
N ASP A 8 33.74 -22.83 -29.11
CA ASP A 8 34.20 -22.31 -27.83
C ASP A 8 34.45 -20.80 -27.92
N LEU A 9 33.71 -20.01 -27.16
CA LEU A 9 34.04 -18.61 -26.86
C LEU A 9 34.66 -18.56 -25.46
N ARG A 10 35.98 -18.38 -25.40
CA ARG A 10 36.70 -18.09 -24.16
C ARG A 10 36.46 -16.64 -23.77
N PHE A 11 35.89 -16.41 -22.59
CA PHE A 11 35.78 -15.07 -22.01
C PHE A 11 37.09 -14.69 -21.30
N HIS A 12 37.66 -13.55 -21.66
CA HIS A 12 38.75 -12.89 -20.92
C HIS A 12 38.16 -12.12 -19.72
N PRO A 13 38.77 -12.15 -18.53
CA PRO A 13 38.25 -11.42 -17.38
C PRO A 13 38.64 -9.93 -17.46
N LEU A 14 37.63 -9.04 -17.40
CA LEU A 14 37.82 -7.61 -17.23
C LEU A 14 38.15 -7.31 -15.76
N THR A 15 39.34 -6.79 -15.51
CA THR A 15 39.77 -6.20 -14.23
C THR A 15 38.88 -5.00 -13.86
N ARG A 16 38.21 -5.07 -12.70
CA ARG A 16 37.48 -3.96 -12.09
C ARG A 16 38.47 -2.98 -11.46
N TYR A 17 38.57 -1.77 -11.99
CA TYR A 17 39.06 -0.62 -11.22
C TYR A 17 37.90 -0.09 -10.39
N SER A 18 37.95 -0.29 -9.07
CA SER A 18 37.03 0.32 -8.10
C SER A 18 37.55 1.70 -7.72
N LEU A 19 36.86 2.75 -8.16
CA LEU A 19 36.99 4.09 -7.58
C LEU A 19 36.31 4.10 -6.20
N PRO A 20 36.91 4.73 -5.15
CA PRO A 20 36.26 4.86 -3.86
C PRO A 20 35.04 5.79 -3.99
N LEU A 21 33.85 5.29 -3.64
CA LEU A 21 32.69 6.14 -3.40
C LEU A 21 32.99 6.98 -2.15
N TYR A 22 33.18 8.28 -2.34
CA TYR A 22 33.23 9.24 -1.24
C TYR A 22 31.87 9.22 -0.56
N ARG A 23 31.80 8.71 0.67
CA ARG A 23 30.57 8.64 1.46
C ARG A 23 30.40 10.00 2.12
N ASP A 24 29.39 10.75 1.67
CA ASP A 24 29.01 12.03 2.28
C ASP A 24 28.65 11.79 3.76
N PRO A 25 29.34 12.45 4.72
CA PRO A 25 29.06 12.28 6.15
C PRO A 25 27.63 12.64 6.56
N SER A 26 26.91 13.42 5.75
CA SER A 26 25.51 13.81 6.01
C SER A 26 24.50 12.67 5.83
N MET A 27 24.89 11.53 5.21
CA MET A 27 24.02 10.36 5.06
C MET A 27 24.08 9.36 6.23
N ALA A 28 24.91 9.60 7.24
CA ALA A 28 25.00 8.70 8.40
C ALA A 28 23.82 8.86 9.38
N ASP A 29 23.25 10.06 9.48
CA ASP A 29 22.18 10.36 10.45
C ASP A 29 20.77 9.98 9.97
N SER A 30 20.55 9.83 8.66
CA SER A 30 19.22 9.48 8.11
C SER A 30 18.80 8.04 8.41
N ASN A 31 19.74 7.11 8.51
CA ASN A 31 19.45 5.70 8.80
C ASN A 31 18.97 5.48 10.24
N GLY A 32 19.45 6.27 11.21
CA GLY A 32 18.98 6.19 12.61
C GLY A 32 17.54 6.67 12.76
N SER A 33 17.22 7.80 12.12
CA SER A 33 15.87 8.38 12.07
C SER A 33 14.88 7.47 11.34
N ALA A 34 15.25 6.92 10.18
CA ALA A 34 14.37 6.04 9.40
C ALA A 34 14.02 4.72 10.12
N VAL A 35 14.97 4.17 10.89
CA VAL A 35 14.74 2.96 11.71
C VAL A 35 13.81 3.27 12.89
N ASP A 36 13.92 4.45 13.48
CA ASP A 36 13.01 4.91 14.55
C ASP A 36 11.58 5.13 14.03
N THR A 37 11.41 5.88 12.93
CA THR A 37 10.10 6.13 12.31
C THR A 37 9.36 4.84 11.98
N LYS A 38 10.04 3.87 11.36
CA LYS A 38 9.41 2.58 11.02
C LYS A 38 8.96 1.81 12.26
N SER A 39 9.76 1.82 13.33
CA SER A 39 9.43 1.10 14.57
C SER A 39 8.20 1.72 15.23
N ARG A 40 8.18 3.05 15.39
CA ARG A 40 7.03 3.80 15.91
C ARG A 40 5.77 3.62 15.05
N PHE A 41 5.91 3.61 13.73
CA PHE A 41 4.79 3.37 12.81
C PHE A 41 4.18 1.97 13.02
N VAL A 42 5.02 0.95 13.20
CA VAL A 42 4.58 -0.43 13.48
C VAL A 42 3.89 -0.54 14.83
N GLU A 43 4.33 0.18 15.86
CA GLU A 43 3.67 0.17 17.18
C GLU A 43 2.23 0.71 17.11
N ILE A 44 1.98 1.71 16.26
CA ILE A 44 0.64 2.29 16.08
C ILE A 44 -0.36 1.28 15.51
N TYR A 45 0.10 0.28 14.74
CA TYR A 45 -0.77 -0.79 14.21
C TYR A 45 -1.56 -1.49 15.31
N ALA A 46 -0.90 -1.85 16.41
CA ALA A 46 -1.53 -2.58 17.50
C ALA A 46 -2.67 -1.78 18.13
N ARG A 47 -2.50 -0.46 18.26
CA ARG A 47 -3.54 0.45 18.74
C ARG A 47 -4.71 0.51 17.76
N LEU A 48 -4.46 0.74 16.47
CA LEU A 48 -5.53 0.83 15.46
C LEU A 48 -6.30 -0.49 15.34
N LYS A 49 -5.61 -1.63 15.42
CA LYS A 49 -6.25 -2.95 15.47
C LYS A 49 -7.17 -3.09 16.67
N SER A 50 -6.71 -2.69 17.87
CA SER A 50 -7.54 -2.74 19.09
C SER A 50 -8.80 -1.89 18.93
N GLU A 51 -8.67 -0.67 18.40
CA GLU A 51 -9.80 0.24 18.16
C GLU A 51 -10.84 -0.36 17.20
N ILE A 52 -10.41 -1.10 16.16
CA ILE A 52 -11.31 -1.83 15.26
C ILE A 52 -12.03 -2.99 15.98
N LEU A 53 -11.30 -3.76 16.80
CA LEU A 53 -11.85 -4.90 17.54
C LEU A 53 -12.77 -4.49 18.70
N GLU A 54 -12.75 -3.21 19.07
CA GLU A 54 -13.59 -2.60 20.09
C GLU A 54 -14.65 -1.66 19.50
N ASP A 55 -14.79 -1.62 18.16
CA ASP A 55 -15.71 -0.73 17.50
C ASP A 55 -17.17 -1.01 17.90
N PRO A 56 -17.88 -0.05 18.54
CA PRO A 56 -19.22 -0.27 19.05
C PRO A 56 -20.30 -0.38 17.95
N ALA A 57 -19.95 -0.17 16.68
CA ALA A 57 -20.87 -0.39 15.57
C ALA A 57 -21.11 -1.88 15.26
N LEU A 58 -20.33 -2.79 15.84
CA LEU A 58 -20.53 -4.22 15.76
C LEU A 58 -20.58 -4.83 17.16
N ASP A 59 -21.63 -5.60 17.44
CA ASP A 59 -21.69 -6.43 18.63
C ASP A 59 -20.84 -7.69 18.43
N TYR A 60 -19.57 -7.60 18.85
CA TYR A 60 -18.58 -8.64 18.65
C TYR A 60 -18.82 -9.86 19.54
N THR A 61 -18.85 -11.05 18.94
CA THR A 61 -18.62 -12.31 19.66
C THR A 61 -17.13 -12.58 19.76
N ASP A 62 -16.73 -13.51 20.63
CA ASP A 62 -15.32 -13.94 20.72
C ASP A 62 -14.82 -14.50 19.38
N ASP A 63 -15.67 -15.24 18.67
CA ASP A 63 -15.35 -15.82 17.36
C ASP A 63 -15.15 -14.74 16.28
N SER A 64 -16.04 -13.75 16.19
CA SER A 64 -15.90 -12.68 15.20
C SER A 64 -14.70 -11.79 15.49
N ARG A 65 -14.43 -11.51 16.78
CA ARG A 65 -13.24 -10.77 17.21
C ARG A 65 -11.95 -11.51 16.82
N GLN A 66 -11.86 -12.81 17.12
CA GLN A 66 -10.69 -13.63 16.76
C GLN A 66 -10.55 -13.81 15.23
N TRP A 67 -11.65 -13.80 14.49
CA TRP A 67 -11.61 -13.82 13.03
C TRP A 67 -10.97 -12.54 12.48
N ILE A 68 -11.49 -11.37 12.87
CA ILE A 68 -10.97 -10.08 12.40
C ILE A 68 -9.51 -9.89 12.84
N ASP A 69 -9.17 -10.20 14.09
CA ASP A 69 -7.81 -10.08 14.61
C ASP A 69 -6.79 -10.84 13.74
N ARG A 70 -7.07 -12.12 13.46
CA ARG A 70 -6.22 -12.95 12.59
C ARG A 70 -6.18 -12.46 11.15
N MET A 71 -7.33 -12.05 10.61
CA MET A 71 -7.43 -11.55 9.24
C MET A 71 -6.58 -10.28 9.06
N LEU A 72 -6.60 -9.37 10.04
CA LEU A 72 -5.81 -8.16 10.05
C LEU A 72 -4.31 -8.47 10.12
N ASP A 73 -3.87 -9.29 11.08
CA ASP A 73 -2.46 -9.64 11.27
C ASP A 73 -1.87 -10.35 10.05
N TYR A 74 -2.69 -11.15 9.36
CA TYR A 74 -2.27 -11.89 8.16
C TYR A 74 -2.08 -10.97 6.95
N ASN A 75 -3.00 -10.04 6.74
CA ASN A 75 -3.10 -9.31 5.46
C ASN A 75 -2.47 -7.92 5.49
N VAL A 76 -2.34 -7.29 6.66
CA VAL A 76 -2.00 -5.85 6.74
C VAL A 76 -0.49 -5.61 6.97
N PRO A 77 0.14 -5.98 8.10
CA PRO A 77 1.49 -5.50 8.46
C PRO A 77 2.66 -6.21 7.75
N GLY A 78 2.42 -7.28 6.98
CA GLY A 78 3.49 -8.08 6.35
C GLY A 78 4.20 -7.45 5.13
N GLY A 79 3.93 -6.18 4.82
CA GLY A 79 4.48 -5.47 3.68
C GLY A 79 5.82 -4.77 3.97
N LYS A 80 6.31 -3.99 2.99
CA LYS A 80 7.45 -3.09 3.21
C LYS A 80 7.06 -1.81 3.96
N LEU A 81 5.77 -1.49 3.98
CA LEU A 81 5.15 -0.29 4.59
C LEU A 81 5.59 1.04 3.96
N ASN A 82 6.14 0.99 2.74
CA ASN A 82 6.67 2.17 2.06
C ASN A 82 5.60 3.24 1.82
N ARG A 83 4.35 2.84 1.52
CA ARG A 83 3.28 3.82 1.24
C ARG A 83 2.84 4.50 2.53
N GLY A 84 2.67 3.72 3.60
CA GLY A 84 2.32 4.24 4.92
C GLY A 84 3.38 5.20 5.47
N ILE A 85 4.65 4.79 5.46
CA ILE A 85 5.77 5.63 5.94
C ILE A 85 5.92 6.90 5.10
N SER A 86 5.66 6.83 3.78
CA SER A 86 5.73 7.98 2.89
C SER A 86 4.79 9.13 3.28
N VAL A 87 3.69 8.87 4.01
CA VAL A 87 2.83 9.94 4.54
C VAL A 87 3.57 10.76 5.59
N ILE A 88 4.23 10.07 6.53
CA ILE A 88 4.98 10.66 7.64
C ILE A 88 6.16 11.46 7.07
N ASP A 89 6.94 10.85 6.17
CA ASP A 89 8.09 11.49 5.54
C ASP A 89 7.67 12.74 4.75
N SER A 90 6.57 12.66 4.00
CA SER A 90 6.05 13.81 3.25
C SER A 90 5.60 14.93 4.18
N TYR A 91 4.88 14.60 5.27
CA TYR A 91 4.41 15.57 6.24
C TYR A 91 5.57 16.28 6.96
N GLN A 92 6.59 15.50 7.34
CA GLN A 92 7.83 16.00 7.94
C GLN A 92 8.57 16.98 7.00
N LEU A 93 8.61 16.70 5.70
CA LEU A 93 9.20 17.59 4.70
C LEU A 93 8.39 18.88 4.51
N LEU A 94 7.06 18.81 4.52
CA LEU A 94 6.17 19.98 4.42
C LEU A 94 6.29 20.92 5.63
N LYS A 95 6.70 20.40 6.79
CA LYS A 95 7.03 21.18 7.99
C LYS A 95 8.43 21.78 7.97
N GLU A 96 9.09 21.80 6.80
CA GLU A 96 10.44 22.31 6.59
C GLU A 96 11.48 21.67 7.53
N GLY A 97 11.28 20.40 7.89
CA GLY A 97 12.19 19.66 8.78
C GLY A 97 11.99 19.93 10.29
N SER A 98 10.95 20.67 10.69
CA SER A 98 10.58 20.83 12.10
C SER A 98 10.12 19.50 12.70
N GLN A 99 10.58 19.13 13.90
CA GLN A 99 10.17 17.87 14.52
C GLN A 99 8.64 17.76 14.65
N LEU A 100 8.09 16.63 14.23
CA LEU A 100 6.67 16.33 14.45
C LEU A 100 6.38 16.20 15.95
N THR A 101 5.29 16.80 16.39
CA THR A 101 4.68 16.48 17.67
C THR A 101 4.17 15.02 17.68
N ASP A 102 3.94 14.46 18.87
CA ASP A 102 3.39 13.11 18.98
C ASP A 102 2.00 12.97 18.34
N ASP A 103 1.17 14.02 18.40
CA ASP A 103 -0.15 14.03 17.73
C ASP A 103 0.00 14.03 16.21
N GLU A 104 0.91 14.86 15.66
CA GLU A 104 1.18 14.89 14.23
C GLU A 104 1.77 13.58 13.72
N PHE A 105 2.73 13.00 14.45
CA PHE A 105 3.27 11.69 14.10
C PHE A 105 2.18 10.61 14.14
N PHE A 106 1.34 10.63 15.17
CA PHE A 106 0.24 9.68 15.30
C PHE A 106 -0.77 9.83 14.17
N LEU A 107 -1.28 11.03 13.90
CA LEU A 107 -2.28 11.26 12.85
C LEU A 107 -1.73 10.95 11.44
N SER A 108 -0.52 11.39 11.12
CA SER A 108 0.11 11.01 9.84
C SER A 108 0.29 9.49 9.71
N SER A 109 0.60 8.81 10.82
CA SER A 109 0.64 7.34 10.88
C SER A 109 -0.74 6.70 10.70
N VAL A 110 -1.82 7.27 11.25
CA VAL A 110 -3.18 6.76 11.00
C VAL A 110 -3.52 6.82 9.51
N LEU A 111 -3.22 7.93 8.84
CA LEU A 111 -3.38 8.05 7.39
C LEU A 111 -2.51 7.05 6.63
N GLY A 112 -1.26 6.87 7.05
CA GLY A 112 -0.36 5.86 6.49
C GLY A 112 -0.92 4.44 6.60
N TRP A 113 -1.48 4.09 7.75
CA TRP A 113 -2.14 2.80 7.95
C TRP A 113 -3.43 2.67 7.14
N CYS A 114 -4.24 3.71 6.99
CA CYS A 114 -5.38 3.70 6.07
C CYS A 114 -4.96 3.30 4.63
N ILE A 115 -3.80 3.77 4.16
CA ILE A 115 -3.26 3.38 2.84
C ILE A 115 -2.80 1.92 2.82
N GLU A 116 -2.15 1.42 3.87
CA GLU A 116 -1.74 0.02 3.97
C GLU A 116 -2.97 -0.93 4.09
N TRP A 117 -4.06 -0.50 4.74
CA TRP A 117 -5.36 -1.19 4.73
C TRP A 117 -5.99 -1.21 3.34
N LEU A 118 -5.97 -0.08 2.62
CA LEU A 118 -6.47 0.01 1.24
C LEU A 118 -5.69 -0.93 0.33
N GLN A 119 -4.37 -0.97 0.46
CA GLN A 119 -3.52 -1.89 -0.27
C GLN A 119 -3.82 -3.36 0.09
N ALA A 120 -3.99 -3.68 1.39
CA ALA A 120 -4.33 -5.03 1.83
C ALA A 120 -5.67 -5.50 1.25
N TYR A 121 -6.69 -4.63 1.23
CA TYR A 121 -7.96 -4.88 0.56
C TYR A 121 -7.76 -5.26 -0.92
N PHE A 122 -7.09 -4.41 -1.70
CA PHE A 122 -6.88 -4.69 -3.12
C PHE A 122 -6.07 -5.98 -3.34
N LEU A 123 -5.04 -6.24 -2.53
CA LEU A 123 -4.24 -7.47 -2.66
C LEU A 123 -5.03 -8.73 -2.35
N VAL A 124 -5.92 -8.72 -1.34
CA VAL A 124 -6.76 -9.88 -1.03
C VAL A 124 -7.69 -10.21 -2.20
N VAL A 125 -8.31 -9.20 -2.82
CA VAL A 125 -9.21 -9.41 -3.96
C VAL A 125 -8.44 -9.76 -5.24
N ASP A 126 -7.31 -9.11 -5.50
CA ASP A 126 -6.41 -9.38 -6.63
C ASP A 126 -5.87 -10.81 -6.59
N ASP A 127 -5.43 -11.29 -5.41
CA ASP A 127 -4.97 -12.67 -5.25
C ASP A 127 -6.07 -13.70 -5.61
N ILE A 128 -7.35 -13.38 -5.38
CA ILE A 128 -8.49 -14.23 -5.77
C ILE A 128 -8.72 -14.18 -7.29
N MET A 129 -8.78 -12.97 -7.87
CA MET A 129 -9.04 -12.77 -9.30
C MET A 129 -7.94 -13.39 -10.18
N ASP A 130 -6.69 -13.28 -9.74
CA ASP A 130 -5.52 -13.86 -10.42
C ASP A 130 -5.28 -15.33 -10.04
N ASN A 131 -6.12 -15.91 -9.18
CA ASN A 131 -5.97 -17.26 -8.67
C ASN A 131 -4.55 -17.52 -8.09
N SER A 132 -4.00 -16.52 -7.42
CA SER A 132 -2.64 -16.55 -6.86
C SER A 132 -2.46 -17.63 -5.78
N HIS A 133 -1.23 -18.09 -5.58
CA HIS A 133 -0.90 -19.09 -4.56
C HIS A 133 -0.30 -18.50 -3.29
N THR A 134 0.60 -17.52 -3.42
CA THR A 134 1.35 -16.96 -2.30
C THR A 134 1.47 -15.44 -2.36
N ARG A 135 1.47 -14.80 -1.20
CA ARG A 135 1.64 -13.36 -0.98
C ARG A 135 2.52 -13.15 0.25
N ARG A 136 3.53 -12.28 0.15
CA ARG A 136 4.45 -11.94 1.28
C ARG A 136 5.09 -13.17 1.95
N GLY A 137 5.41 -14.20 1.16
CA GLY A 137 6.06 -15.43 1.64
C GLY A 137 5.12 -16.45 2.30
N GLN A 138 3.81 -16.21 2.29
CA GLN A 138 2.80 -17.10 2.87
C GLN A 138 1.70 -17.43 1.83
N PRO A 139 0.88 -18.47 2.03
CA PRO A 139 -0.29 -18.71 1.17
C PRO A 139 -1.19 -17.47 1.10
N CYS A 140 -1.80 -17.18 -0.05
CA CYS A 140 -2.81 -16.12 -0.13
C CYS A 140 -3.96 -16.40 0.86
N TRP A 141 -4.56 -15.36 1.45
CA TRP A 141 -5.58 -15.53 2.49
C TRP A 141 -6.71 -16.48 2.08
N PHE A 142 -7.22 -16.34 0.85
CA PHE A 142 -8.28 -17.20 0.30
C PHE A 142 -7.86 -18.67 0.10
N ARG A 143 -6.56 -18.98 0.12
CA ARG A 143 -6.03 -20.35 0.01
C ARG A 143 -6.03 -21.08 1.35
N LEU A 144 -6.23 -20.40 2.46
CA LEU A 144 -6.29 -21.07 3.76
C LEU A 144 -7.55 -21.95 3.84
N PRO A 145 -7.45 -23.21 4.32
CA PRO A 145 -8.55 -24.18 4.26
C PRO A 145 -9.86 -23.73 4.91
N LYS A 146 -9.80 -22.86 5.92
CA LYS A 146 -10.98 -22.35 6.65
C LYS A 146 -11.49 -21.00 6.11
N VAL A 147 -10.78 -20.38 5.17
CA VAL A 147 -11.10 -19.05 4.64
C VAL A 147 -11.82 -19.18 3.29
N GLY A 148 -11.15 -19.74 2.28
CA GLY A 148 -11.76 -19.84 0.94
C GLY A 148 -12.28 -18.48 0.43
N LEU A 149 -13.49 -18.48 -0.13
CA LEU A 149 -14.11 -17.27 -0.67
C LEU A 149 -14.68 -16.31 0.40
N ILE A 150 -14.62 -16.65 1.69
CA ILE A 150 -14.91 -15.69 2.77
C ILE A 150 -13.98 -14.48 2.65
N ALA A 151 -12.76 -14.69 2.11
CA ALA A 151 -11.79 -13.66 1.80
C ALA A 151 -12.36 -12.49 0.96
N ILE A 152 -13.39 -12.71 0.13
CA ILE A 152 -14.07 -11.64 -0.61
C ILE A 152 -14.68 -10.64 0.37
N ASN A 153 -15.44 -11.13 1.36
CA ASN A 153 -16.06 -10.28 2.38
C ASN A 153 -15.02 -9.73 3.37
N ASP A 154 -13.96 -10.48 3.68
CA ASP A 154 -12.85 -9.95 4.49
C ASP A 154 -12.16 -8.76 3.80
N GLY A 155 -12.02 -8.80 2.47
CA GLY A 155 -11.61 -7.65 1.68
C GLY A 155 -12.54 -6.44 1.86
N VAL A 156 -13.86 -6.66 1.78
CA VAL A 156 -14.86 -5.61 2.03
C VAL A 156 -14.74 -5.04 3.45
N LEU A 157 -14.45 -5.87 4.46
CA LEU A 157 -14.20 -5.40 5.83
C LEU A 157 -12.93 -4.55 5.92
N LEU A 158 -11.83 -4.98 5.32
CA LEU A 158 -10.59 -4.18 5.23
C LEU A 158 -10.85 -2.79 4.66
N ARG A 159 -11.60 -2.71 3.55
CA ARG A 159 -12.01 -1.44 2.93
C ARG A 159 -12.86 -0.59 3.89
N ASN A 160 -13.80 -1.21 4.61
CA ASN A 160 -14.67 -0.49 5.55
C ASN A 160 -13.95 -0.03 6.83
N HIS A 161 -12.85 -0.66 7.25
CA HIS A 161 -12.06 -0.17 8.38
C HIS A 161 -11.47 1.23 8.14
N ILE A 162 -11.18 1.59 6.88
CA ILE A 162 -10.62 2.90 6.51
C ILE A 162 -11.53 4.06 6.97
N PRO A 163 -12.81 4.17 6.55
CA PRO A 163 -13.68 5.23 7.03
C PRO A 163 -13.97 5.14 8.53
N ARG A 164 -13.85 3.97 9.18
CA ARG A 164 -13.94 3.87 10.65
C ARG A 164 -12.77 4.59 11.32
N MET A 165 -11.54 4.31 10.89
CA MET A 165 -10.33 4.98 11.38
C MET A 165 -10.34 6.48 11.08
N LEU A 166 -10.73 6.87 9.85
CA LEU A 166 -10.85 8.28 9.49
C LEU A 166 -11.85 9.01 10.39
N LYS A 167 -13.02 8.41 10.64
CA LYS A 167 -14.04 8.99 11.52
C LYS A 167 -13.56 9.09 12.97
N LEU A 168 -12.85 8.07 13.47
CA LEU A 168 -12.41 8.04 14.85
C LEU A 168 -11.38 9.13 15.15
N HIS A 169 -10.43 9.36 14.23
CA HIS A 169 -9.27 10.23 14.48
C HIS A 169 -9.36 11.61 13.84
N PHE A 170 -10.18 11.78 12.79
CA PHE A 170 -10.19 13.01 11.99
C PHE A 170 -11.53 13.73 11.95
N LYS A 171 -12.63 13.18 12.50
CA LYS A 171 -13.97 13.79 12.37
C LYS A 171 -14.07 15.25 12.81
N GLU A 172 -13.25 15.66 13.78
CA GLU A 172 -13.22 17.05 14.29
C GLU A 172 -12.22 17.94 13.55
N LYS A 173 -11.38 17.38 12.68
CA LYS A 173 -10.43 18.14 11.88
C LYS A 173 -11.16 18.83 10.71
N PRO A 174 -10.77 20.07 10.35
CA PRO A 174 -11.45 20.82 9.30
C PRO A 174 -11.38 20.15 7.92
N TYR A 175 -10.39 19.29 7.69
CA TYR A 175 -10.13 18.58 6.45
C TYR A 175 -10.66 17.12 6.43
N TYR A 176 -11.54 16.76 7.37
CA TYR A 176 -12.11 15.41 7.45
C TYR A 176 -12.79 14.96 6.16
N VAL A 177 -13.63 15.83 5.58
CA VAL A 177 -14.37 15.54 4.35
C VAL A 177 -13.41 15.39 3.17
N ASP A 178 -12.38 16.24 3.09
CA ASP A 178 -11.35 16.12 2.06
C ASP A 178 -10.62 14.77 2.11
N LEU A 179 -10.33 14.25 3.31
CA LEU A 179 -9.76 12.92 3.46
C LEU A 179 -10.73 11.82 2.98
N LEU A 180 -12.01 11.90 3.32
CA LEU A 180 -12.99 10.92 2.84
C LEU A 180 -13.08 10.91 1.31
N ASP A 181 -13.20 12.09 0.70
CA ASP A 181 -13.30 12.24 -0.75
C ASP A 181 -12.02 11.78 -1.45
N LEU A 182 -10.85 12.13 -0.90
CA LEU A 182 -9.55 11.70 -1.43
C LEU A 182 -9.41 10.17 -1.43
N PHE A 183 -9.74 9.50 -0.33
CA PHE A 183 -9.67 8.04 -0.26
C PHE A 183 -10.69 7.37 -1.20
N ASN A 184 -11.91 7.89 -1.28
CA ASN A 184 -12.94 7.37 -2.18
C ASN A 184 -12.55 7.53 -3.67
N GLU A 185 -12.03 8.69 -4.06
CA GLU A 185 -11.60 8.97 -5.43
C GLU A 185 -10.42 8.07 -5.83
N VAL A 186 -9.43 7.92 -4.97
CA VAL A 186 -8.28 7.05 -5.26
C VAL A 186 -8.67 5.57 -5.25
N GLU A 187 -9.59 5.14 -4.38
CA GLU A 187 -10.17 3.80 -4.43
C GLU A 187 -10.87 3.56 -5.77
N PHE A 188 -11.70 4.51 -6.23
CA PHE A 188 -12.38 4.44 -7.53
C PHE A 188 -11.40 4.36 -8.70
N GLN A 189 -10.35 5.19 -8.70
CA GLN A 189 -9.29 5.18 -9.71
C GLN A 189 -8.58 3.82 -9.74
N THR A 190 -8.25 3.27 -8.57
CA THR A 190 -7.56 1.98 -8.45
C THR A 190 -8.43 0.82 -8.92
N ALA A 191 -9.71 0.79 -8.51
CA ALA A 191 -10.68 -0.20 -8.97
C ALA A 191 -10.91 -0.11 -10.49
N SER A 192 -10.97 1.11 -11.05
CA SER A 192 -11.07 1.33 -12.49
C SER A 192 -9.82 0.83 -13.22
N GLY A 193 -8.63 1.06 -12.67
CA GLY A 193 -7.38 0.53 -13.20
C GLY A 193 -7.32 -1.00 -13.18
N GLN A 194 -7.81 -1.62 -12.10
CA GLN A 194 -7.93 -3.07 -12.01
C GLN A 194 -8.92 -3.62 -13.05
N MET A 195 -10.05 -2.96 -13.24
CA MET A 195 -11.03 -3.33 -14.25
C MET A 195 -10.45 -3.25 -15.67
N LEU A 196 -9.68 -2.20 -15.99
CA LEU A 196 -8.97 -2.08 -17.27
C LEU A 196 -7.95 -3.21 -17.47
N ASP A 197 -7.22 -3.60 -16.42
CA ASP A 197 -6.27 -4.71 -16.46
C ASP A 197 -6.98 -6.01 -16.81
N LEU A 198 -7.99 -6.38 -16.03
CA LEU A 198 -8.75 -7.63 -16.17
C LEU A 198 -9.42 -7.78 -17.54
N ILE A 199 -10.08 -6.74 -18.06
CA ILE A 199 -10.75 -6.83 -19.37
C ILE A 199 -9.75 -6.83 -20.54
N THR A 200 -8.52 -6.37 -20.32
CA THR A 200 -7.45 -6.43 -21.33
C THR A 200 -6.79 -7.81 -21.36
N THR A 201 -6.70 -8.48 -20.21
CA THR A 201 -5.99 -9.76 -20.03
C THR A 201 -6.88 -10.98 -19.84
N HIS A 202 -8.22 -10.84 -19.94
CA HIS A 202 -9.15 -11.92 -19.59
C HIS A 202 -8.87 -13.24 -20.33
N ASP A 203 -9.07 -14.36 -19.65
CA ASP A 203 -8.96 -15.68 -20.26
C ASP A 203 -10.07 -15.90 -21.31
N GLY A 204 -9.67 -16.08 -22.57
CA GLY A 204 -10.59 -16.41 -23.67
C GLY A 204 -10.23 -15.78 -25.02
N GLU A 205 -9.56 -14.63 -25.03
CA GLU A 205 -9.08 -13.99 -26.26
C GLU A 205 -7.60 -13.59 -26.12
N GLN A 206 -6.69 -14.43 -26.60
CA GLN A 206 -5.26 -14.09 -26.73
C GLN A 206 -5.01 -13.14 -27.92
N ASP A 207 -5.78 -12.05 -28.00
CA ASP A 207 -5.59 -11.03 -29.02
C ASP A 207 -4.46 -10.09 -28.61
N LEU A 208 -3.26 -10.41 -29.09
CA LEU A 208 -2.07 -9.61 -28.79
C LEU A 208 -2.17 -8.16 -29.31
N SER A 209 -3.09 -7.87 -30.23
CA SER A 209 -3.28 -6.51 -30.76
C SER A 209 -3.86 -5.53 -29.73
N LYS A 210 -4.44 -6.02 -28.63
CA LYS A 210 -4.96 -5.22 -27.51
C LYS A 210 -3.84 -4.61 -26.64
N TYR A 211 -2.66 -5.24 -26.60
CA TYR A 211 -1.51 -4.75 -25.83
C TYR A 211 -0.82 -3.58 -26.53
N LYS A 212 -1.40 -2.38 -26.37
CA LYS A 212 -0.86 -1.13 -26.90
C LYS A 212 -0.30 -0.30 -25.75
N PHE A 213 0.77 0.45 -26.03
CA PHE A 213 1.40 1.31 -25.03
C PHE A 213 0.42 2.28 -24.33
N PRO A 214 -0.54 2.94 -25.02
CA PRO A 214 -1.53 3.78 -24.35
C PRO A 214 -2.47 3.02 -23.39
N VAL A 215 -2.76 1.74 -23.65
CA VAL A 215 -3.57 0.89 -22.77
C VAL A 215 -2.76 0.56 -21.51
N TYR A 216 -1.52 0.10 -21.69
CA TYR A 216 -0.58 -0.15 -20.60
C TYR A 216 -0.41 1.09 -19.70
N GLN A 217 -0.20 2.27 -20.28
CA GLN A 217 -0.07 3.53 -19.54
C GLN A 217 -1.29 3.82 -18.66
N ARG A 218 -2.50 3.63 -19.19
CA ARG A 218 -3.74 3.82 -18.41
C ARG A 218 -3.84 2.80 -17.28
N ILE A 219 -3.56 1.53 -17.53
CA ILE A 219 -3.58 0.50 -16.50
C ILE A 219 -2.63 0.88 -15.37
N VAL A 220 -1.35 1.14 -15.64
CA VAL A 220 -0.38 1.43 -14.56
C VAL A 220 -0.66 2.75 -13.84
N GLN A 221 -1.16 3.77 -14.54
CA GLN A 221 -1.55 5.04 -13.94
C GLN A 221 -2.69 4.84 -12.95
N TYR A 222 -3.80 4.23 -13.38
CA TYR A 222 -4.99 4.07 -12.55
C TYR A 222 -4.84 2.96 -11.51
N LYS A 223 -4.34 1.78 -11.89
CA LYS A 223 -4.21 0.60 -11.00
C LYS A 223 -3.16 0.83 -9.92
N THR A 224 -2.14 1.65 -10.15
CA THR A 224 -0.98 1.74 -9.23
C THR A 224 -0.60 3.17 -8.86
N ALA A 225 -0.46 4.08 -9.81
CA ALA A 225 0.20 5.36 -9.54
C ALA A 225 -0.53 6.21 -8.48
N TYR A 226 -1.86 6.29 -8.56
CA TYR A 226 -2.65 7.12 -7.65
C TYR A 226 -2.54 6.66 -6.19
N TYR A 227 -2.88 5.42 -5.87
CA TYR A 227 -2.83 4.95 -4.47
C TYR A 227 -1.41 4.76 -3.93
N SER A 228 -0.42 4.57 -4.81
CA SER A 228 0.94 4.25 -4.39
C SER A 228 1.85 5.45 -4.18
N PHE A 229 1.63 6.53 -4.93
CA PHE A 229 2.53 7.68 -4.93
C PHE A 229 1.78 8.99 -4.67
N TYR A 230 0.65 9.20 -5.31
CA TYR A 230 -0.14 10.41 -5.13
C TYR A 230 -0.82 10.45 -3.76
N LEU A 231 -1.54 9.39 -3.37
CA LEU A 231 -2.32 9.35 -2.13
C LEU A 231 -1.47 9.63 -0.87
N PRO A 232 -0.26 9.05 -0.68
CA PRO A 232 0.55 9.37 0.49
C PRO A 232 0.90 10.85 0.62
N VAL A 233 1.29 11.50 -0.49
CA VAL A 233 1.65 12.93 -0.51
C VAL A 233 0.42 13.81 -0.37
N ALA A 234 -0.69 13.45 -1.01
CA ALA A 234 -1.96 14.16 -0.89
C ALA A 234 -2.47 14.13 0.56
N CYS A 235 -2.40 12.98 1.25
CA CYS A 235 -2.73 12.89 2.68
C CYS A 235 -1.90 13.87 3.53
N ALA A 236 -0.60 13.96 3.29
CA ALA A 236 0.27 14.89 3.99
C ALA A 236 -0.09 16.36 3.73
N LEU A 237 -0.41 16.72 2.48
CA LEU A 237 -0.82 18.08 2.10
C LEU A 237 -2.17 18.47 2.70
N VAL A 238 -3.16 17.58 2.67
CA VAL A 238 -4.46 17.80 3.32
C VAL A 238 -4.27 18.04 4.81
N MET A 239 -3.44 17.23 5.46
CA MET A 239 -3.13 17.36 6.88
C MET A 239 -2.35 18.65 7.20
N SER A 240 -1.59 19.21 6.26
CA SER A 240 -0.88 20.50 6.42
C SER A 240 -1.77 21.72 6.15
N GLY A 241 -3.04 21.51 5.77
CA GLY A 241 -4.00 22.58 5.46
C GLY A 241 -3.97 23.05 4.01
N GLU A 242 -3.26 22.35 3.14
CA GLU A 242 -3.21 22.65 1.70
C GLU A 242 -4.36 22.00 0.94
N ASN A 243 -4.78 22.62 -0.16
CA ASN A 243 -5.84 22.07 -1.00
C ASN A 243 -5.29 21.01 -1.97
N TRP A 244 -5.68 19.75 -1.75
CA TRP A 244 -5.23 18.60 -2.54
C TRP A 244 -5.64 18.64 -4.03
N THR A 245 -6.69 19.38 -4.38
CA THR A 245 -7.17 19.47 -5.77
C THR A 245 -6.20 20.21 -6.70
N THR A 246 -5.18 20.86 -6.16
CA THR A 246 -4.15 21.57 -6.94
C THR A 246 -3.08 20.64 -7.53
N LEU A 247 -2.93 19.41 -7.02
CA LEU A 247 -1.87 18.48 -7.41
C LEU A 247 -2.13 17.71 -8.72
N LEU A 248 -3.35 17.74 -9.25
CA LEU A 248 -3.75 17.01 -10.45
C LEU A 248 -4.02 17.91 -11.66
N ARG A 249 -3.65 19.20 -11.59
CA ARG A 249 -3.78 20.17 -12.69
C ARG A 249 -2.44 20.49 -13.35
#